data_AF-A0A965BBK7-F1
#
_entry.id   AF-A0A965BBK7-F1
#
_cell.length_a   1.000
_cell.length_b   1.000
_cell.length_c   1.000
_cell.angle_alpha   90.00
_cell.angle_beta   90.00
_cell.angle_gamma   90.00
#
_symmetry.space_group_name_H-M   'P 1'
#
loop_
_entity.id
_entity.type
_entity.pdbx_description
1 polymer ?
#
loop_
_entity_poly.entity_id
_entity_poly.type
_entity_poly.pdbx_seq_one_letter_code
_entity_poly.pdbx_strand_id
1 'polypeptide(L)'
;MQKGWLAGVLAVTIGIAGVSRGRTIAERFWGLICDETLLRISTVLAGLCTLMLLINSVPTWDPTHYGYYLFPARDVMFGKSPLVDINHQYGVGTIYLIAFLGLVQGFPLDYWSLAVWVNILNVGMAGVLFTVVSRGPHGRVSAAMMLPLLVWGKFAQQDSPDRFPSVGFLRFGLAMLLVLACSWRADVRMDRVRWWTITGLLVASSLYSLEAFLYSMIIVGADQTADVVRWWRSGRALRDVGANLARSLLSRGVGILVAHAGFSVAIRVTSGLWPDWRHYTQYLSLYADGFGFWVPGVTDPWSIVILTCVLGTAWAIDQLVRTDDISPLKFHHARMVLVVSAAGIIQFTYFVYRPHPFNLFHIMWPSVVLCVWGLVHLLKENWGEGEPSVRVIVVGGVVVWLVLATQAVHGAGTNVSHTMLGWFGRWLAGMETSVIPWGRQPSLVDTKDDVEFRSMLQAADTGSSR
;
A
#
# COMPACT_ATOMS: atom_id res chain seq x y z
N MET A 1 -28.88 7.90 2.17
CA MET A 1 -28.61 6.60 2.83
C MET A 1 -29.59 5.48 2.44
N GLN A 2 -30.92 5.63 2.56
CA GLN A 2 -31.87 4.50 2.38
C GLN A 2 -32.01 3.90 0.96
N LYS A 3 -31.78 4.68 -0.12
CA LYS A 3 -31.96 4.18 -1.50
C LYS A 3 -30.81 3.30 -2.02
N GLY A 4 -29.58 3.50 -1.52
CA GLY A 4 -28.41 2.69 -1.89
C GLY A 4 -28.39 1.32 -1.22
N TRP A 5 -28.93 1.23 0.01
CA TRP A 5 -29.06 -0.04 0.72
C TRP A 5 -30.07 -0.97 0.04
N LEU A 6 -31.20 -0.42 -0.44
CA LEU A 6 -32.20 -1.18 -1.19
C LEU A 6 -31.63 -1.71 -2.52
N ALA A 7 -30.81 -0.92 -3.23
CA ALA A 7 -30.14 -1.35 -4.46
C ALA A 7 -29.07 -2.42 -4.20
N GLY A 8 -28.35 -2.33 -3.08
CA GLY A 8 -27.40 -3.37 -2.63
C GLY A 8 -28.11 -4.67 -2.26
N VAL A 9 -29.23 -4.61 -1.52
CA VAL A 9 -30.06 -5.78 -1.20
C VAL A 9 -30.71 -6.35 -2.47
N LEU A 10 -31.17 -5.51 -3.40
CA LEU A 10 -31.72 -5.96 -4.68
C LEU A 10 -30.64 -6.60 -5.56
N ALA A 11 -29.42 -6.09 -5.58
CA ALA A 11 -28.28 -6.68 -6.29
C ALA A 11 -27.82 -8.00 -5.65
N VAL A 12 -27.88 -8.12 -4.31
CA VAL A 12 -27.66 -9.39 -3.59
C VAL A 12 -28.79 -10.38 -3.90
N THR A 13 -30.04 -9.91 -3.96
CA THR A 13 -31.21 -10.76 -4.26
C THR A 13 -31.23 -11.20 -5.73
N ILE A 14 -30.82 -10.34 -6.67
CA ILE A 14 -30.66 -10.66 -8.10
C ILE A 14 -29.40 -11.51 -8.31
N GLY A 15 -28.33 -11.28 -7.56
CA GLY A 15 -27.13 -12.10 -7.54
C GLY A 15 -27.41 -13.51 -7.04
N ILE A 16 -28.24 -13.66 -6.00
CA ILE A 16 -28.69 -14.95 -5.44
C ILE A 16 -29.77 -15.60 -6.35
N ALA A 17 -30.70 -14.82 -6.92
CA ALA A 17 -31.72 -15.35 -7.84
C ALA A 17 -31.16 -15.71 -9.23
N GLY A 18 -30.09 -15.04 -9.66
CA GLY A 18 -29.34 -15.32 -10.90
C GLY A 18 -28.53 -16.62 -10.86
N VAL A 19 -28.33 -17.21 -9.67
CA VAL A 19 -27.62 -18.49 -9.47
C VAL A 19 -28.35 -19.67 -10.14
N SER A 20 -29.65 -19.57 -10.43
CA SER A 20 -30.37 -20.66 -11.12
C SER A 20 -30.26 -20.63 -12.67
N ARG A 21 -29.92 -19.49 -13.28
CA ARG A 21 -29.72 -19.34 -14.74
C ARG A 21 -28.28 -18.99 -15.15
N GLY A 22 -27.40 -18.71 -14.19
CA GLY A 22 -26.01 -18.30 -14.41
C GLY A 22 -25.08 -19.39 -14.94
N ARG A 23 -25.50 -20.66 -14.98
CA ARG A 23 -24.66 -21.78 -15.38
C ARG A 23 -24.15 -21.66 -16.83
N THR A 24 -25.01 -21.29 -17.77
CA THR A 24 -24.66 -21.21 -19.21
C THR A 24 -23.82 -19.97 -19.54
N ILE A 25 -24.04 -18.86 -18.81
CA ILE A 25 -23.25 -17.63 -18.98
C ILE A 25 -21.89 -17.81 -18.30
N ALA A 26 -21.84 -18.37 -17.09
CA ALA A 26 -20.60 -18.70 -16.41
C ALA A 26 -19.76 -19.70 -17.21
N GLU A 27 -20.36 -20.73 -17.79
CA GLU A 27 -19.66 -21.70 -18.66
C GLU A 27 -19.11 -21.05 -19.94
N ARG A 28 -19.83 -20.11 -20.57
CA ARG A 28 -19.34 -19.35 -21.74
C ARG A 28 -18.26 -18.33 -21.39
N PHE A 29 -18.42 -17.62 -20.27
CA PHE A 29 -17.44 -16.66 -19.76
C PHE A 29 -16.17 -17.39 -19.31
N TRP A 30 -16.32 -18.57 -18.71
CA TRP A 30 -15.23 -19.47 -18.36
C TRP A 30 -14.54 -20.03 -19.61
N GLY A 31 -15.28 -20.37 -20.66
CA GLY A 31 -14.71 -20.76 -21.96
C GLY A 31 -13.83 -19.67 -22.59
N LEU A 32 -14.22 -18.40 -22.47
CA LEU A 32 -13.41 -17.24 -22.89
C LEU A 32 -12.18 -17.00 -21.99
N ILE A 33 -12.28 -17.29 -20.69
CA ILE A 33 -11.15 -17.26 -19.74
C ILE A 33 -10.17 -18.42 -19.99
N CYS A 34 -10.65 -19.56 -20.47
CA CYS A 34 -9.86 -20.76 -20.76
C CYS A 34 -9.03 -20.64 -22.06
N ASP A 35 -9.35 -19.71 -22.96
CA ASP A 35 -8.43 -19.36 -24.04
C ASP A 35 -7.26 -18.55 -23.46
N GLU A 36 -6.16 -19.24 -23.20
CA GLU A 36 -4.97 -18.64 -22.61
C GLU A 36 -4.43 -17.45 -23.41
N THR A 37 -4.61 -17.44 -24.73
CA THR A 37 -4.09 -16.38 -25.60
C THR A 37 -4.95 -15.13 -25.47
N LEU A 38 -6.28 -15.28 -25.54
CA LEU A 38 -7.22 -14.19 -25.33
C LEU A 38 -7.13 -13.61 -23.92
N LEU A 39 -7.01 -14.46 -22.89
CA LEU A 39 -6.84 -14.00 -21.51
C LEU A 39 -5.54 -13.20 -21.33
N ARG A 40 -4.43 -13.64 -21.95
CA ARG A 40 -3.15 -12.91 -21.91
C ARG A 40 -3.27 -11.55 -22.58
N ILE A 41 -3.78 -11.50 -23.81
CA ILE A 41 -3.95 -10.24 -24.56
C ILE A 41 -4.87 -9.29 -23.79
N SER A 42 -6.01 -9.79 -23.30
CA SER A 42 -6.98 -8.98 -22.55
C SER A 42 -6.40 -8.45 -21.25
N THR A 43 -5.63 -9.26 -20.52
CA THR A 43 -4.98 -8.82 -19.27
C THR A 43 -3.91 -7.77 -19.53
N VAL A 44 -3.13 -7.90 -20.61
CA VAL A 44 -2.13 -6.88 -21.00
C VAL A 44 -2.81 -5.56 -21.38
N LEU A 45 -3.84 -5.61 -22.23
CA LEU A 45 -4.60 -4.42 -22.63
C LEU A 45 -5.29 -3.76 -21.43
N ALA A 46 -5.95 -4.55 -20.59
CA ALA A 46 -6.57 -4.05 -19.36
C ALA A 46 -5.53 -3.47 -18.39
N GLY A 47 -4.33 -4.07 -18.33
CA GLY A 47 -3.21 -3.57 -17.55
C GLY A 47 -2.72 -2.20 -18.04
N LEU A 48 -2.56 -2.04 -19.35
CA LEU A 48 -2.18 -0.75 -19.96
C LEU A 48 -3.26 0.32 -19.73
N CYS A 49 -4.54 -0.01 -19.94
CA CYS A 49 -5.64 0.90 -19.65
C CYS A 49 -5.69 1.28 -18.16
N THR A 50 -5.49 0.31 -17.26
CA THR A 50 -5.42 0.55 -15.81
C THR A 50 -4.27 1.50 -15.49
N LEU A 51 -3.08 1.27 -16.05
CA LEU A 51 -1.93 2.16 -15.88
C LEU A 51 -2.26 3.59 -16.31
N MET A 52 -2.86 3.77 -17.50
CA MET A 52 -3.25 5.10 -18.00
C MET A 52 -4.34 5.76 -17.14
N LEU A 53 -5.21 4.99 -16.48
CA LEU A 53 -6.18 5.50 -15.53
C LEU A 53 -5.53 5.87 -14.19
N LEU A 54 -4.52 5.13 -13.75
CA LEU A 54 -3.83 5.37 -12.49
C LEU A 54 -2.87 6.57 -12.55
N ILE A 55 -2.27 6.84 -13.71
CA ILE A 55 -1.44 8.03 -13.88
C ILE A 55 -2.33 9.28 -13.90
N ASN A 56 -2.03 10.23 -13.03
CA ASN A 56 -2.67 11.53 -13.02
C ASN A 56 -1.89 12.43 -13.99
N SER A 57 -2.54 12.86 -15.07
CA SER A 57 -1.92 13.77 -16.04
C SER A 57 -1.82 15.20 -15.52
N VAL A 58 -2.60 15.51 -14.47
CA VAL A 58 -2.68 16.82 -13.81
C VAL A 58 -2.66 16.59 -12.29
N PRO A 59 -1.50 16.22 -11.72
CA PRO A 59 -1.40 15.90 -10.30
C PRO A 59 -1.84 17.10 -9.46
N THR A 60 -2.69 16.83 -8.46
CA THR A 60 -3.17 17.82 -7.51
C THR A 60 -2.42 17.68 -6.19
N TRP A 61 -2.18 18.79 -5.51
CA TRP A 61 -1.49 18.82 -4.23
C TRP A 61 -2.25 19.66 -3.22
N ASP A 62 -2.01 19.39 -1.95
CA ASP A 62 -2.41 20.25 -0.84
C ASP A 62 -1.16 20.88 -0.22
N PRO A 63 -1.01 22.22 -0.23
CA PRO A 63 0.20 22.88 0.28
C PRO A 63 0.51 22.53 1.74
N THR A 64 -0.51 22.38 2.59
CA THR A 64 -0.34 22.05 4.00
C THR A 64 0.28 20.66 4.16
N HIS A 65 -0.26 19.66 3.49
CA HIS A 65 0.24 18.29 3.59
C HIS A 65 1.60 18.09 2.90
N TYR A 66 1.83 18.79 1.79
CA TYR A 66 3.09 18.72 1.07
C TYR A 66 4.23 19.49 1.77
N GLY A 67 3.93 20.61 2.44
CA GLY A 67 4.92 21.45 3.10
C GLY A 67 5.78 20.68 4.11
N TYR A 68 5.17 19.76 4.87
CA TYR A 68 5.86 18.88 5.83
C TYR A 68 6.92 17.96 5.20
N TYR A 69 6.87 17.71 3.90
CA TYR A 69 7.87 16.94 3.16
C TYR A 69 8.80 17.85 2.38
N LEU A 70 8.23 18.84 1.70
CA LEU A 70 8.91 19.68 0.73
C LEU A 70 9.95 20.60 1.40
N PHE A 71 9.59 21.28 2.49
CA PHE A 71 10.51 22.22 3.14
C PHE A 71 11.72 21.52 3.76
N PRO A 72 11.57 20.45 4.55
CA PRO A 72 12.72 19.67 5.05
C PRO A 72 13.58 19.12 3.92
N ALA A 73 12.98 18.60 2.84
CA ALA A 73 13.75 18.04 1.73
C ALA A 73 14.58 19.11 0.99
N ARG A 74 14.02 20.30 0.79
CA ARG A 74 14.76 21.44 0.23
C ARG A 74 15.90 21.87 1.14
N ASP A 75 15.66 21.93 2.45
CA ASP A 75 16.71 22.24 3.43
C ASP A 75 17.88 21.25 3.33
N VAL A 76 17.60 19.95 3.17
CA VAL A 76 18.63 18.93 2.89
C VAL A 76 19.39 19.21 1.61
N MET A 77 18.71 19.58 0.53
CA MET A 77 19.36 19.94 -0.74
C MET A 77 20.31 21.15 -0.60
N PHE A 78 20.09 22.02 0.39
CA PHE A 78 20.96 23.16 0.71
C PHE A 78 22.02 22.86 1.79
N GLY A 79 22.23 21.58 2.13
CA GLY A 79 23.32 21.13 3.00
C GLY A 79 22.97 21.00 4.48
N LYS A 80 21.72 21.26 4.88
CA LYS A 80 21.27 20.97 6.24
C LYS A 80 21.09 19.46 6.44
N SER A 81 21.28 18.99 7.67
CA SER A 81 21.10 17.59 8.02
C SER A 81 19.85 17.39 8.88
N PRO A 82 18.92 16.48 8.51
CA PRO A 82 17.89 16.00 9.43
C PRO A 82 18.55 15.40 10.67
N LEU A 83 17.91 15.58 11.82
CA LEU A 83 18.45 15.23 13.15
C LEU A 83 19.56 16.18 13.67
N VAL A 84 19.87 17.27 12.97
CA VAL A 84 20.77 18.30 13.49
C VAL A 84 20.16 19.69 13.29
N ASP A 85 19.82 20.02 12.05
CA ASP A 85 19.35 21.38 11.70
C ASP A 85 17.83 21.43 11.50
N ILE A 86 17.20 20.27 11.26
CA ILE A 86 15.82 20.18 10.75
C ILE A 86 14.94 19.38 11.70
N ASN A 87 13.98 20.07 12.31
CA ASN A 87 12.80 19.49 12.93
C ASN A 87 11.80 19.03 11.85
N HIS A 88 11.32 17.79 11.94
CA HIS A 88 10.42 17.25 10.91
C HIS A 88 9.46 16.20 11.47
N GLN A 89 8.27 16.12 10.86
CA GLN A 89 7.20 15.22 11.29
C GLN A 89 7.34 13.79 10.72
N TYR A 90 7.85 13.66 9.49
CA TYR A 90 7.88 12.39 8.75
C TYR A 90 9.26 11.75 8.74
N GLY A 91 9.36 10.49 8.32
CA GLY A 91 10.61 9.73 8.42
C GLY A 91 11.85 10.41 7.83
N VAL A 92 12.98 10.29 8.53
CA VAL A 92 14.29 10.83 8.13
C VAL A 92 14.65 10.39 6.71
N GLY A 93 14.60 9.08 6.42
CA GLY A 93 14.92 8.58 5.09
C GLY A 93 13.87 8.94 4.04
N THR A 94 12.62 9.23 4.42
CA THR A 94 11.64 9.81 3.50
C THR A 94 12.08 11.19 3.01
N ILE A 95 12.57 12.04 3.93
CA ILE A 95 13.08 13.38 3.57
C ILE A 95 14.31 13.27 2.66
N TYR A 96 15.25 12.38 2.97
CA TYR A 96 16.41 12.13 2.11
C TYR A 96 16.03 11.58 0.73
N LEU A 97 15.04 10.68 0.65
CA LEU A 97 14.53 10.19 -0.63
C LEU A 97 13.99 11.34 -1.48
N ILE A 98 13.18 12.22 -0.90
CA ILE A 98 12.60 13.35 -1.65
C ILE A 98 13.68 14.35 -2.08
N ALA A 99 14.64 14.64 -1.19
CA ALA A 99 15.78 15.49 -1.53
C ALA A 99 16.59 14.88 -2.71
N PHE A 100 16.82 13.57 -2.69
CA PHE A 100 17.46 12.85 -3.79
C PHE A 100 16.68 12.96 -5.10
N LEU A 101 15.35 12.79 -5.08
CA LEU A 101 14.51 12.97 -6.27
C LEU A 101 14.61 14.39 -6.83
N GLY A 102 14.66 15.39 -5.95
CA GLY A 102 14.89 16.80 -6.31
C GLY A 102 16.27 17.05 -6.95
N LEU A 103 17.31 16.32 -6.53
CA LEU A 103 18.63 16.39 -7.15
C LEU A 103 18.68 15.71 -8.51
N VAL A 104 18.05 14.53 -8.63
CA VAL A 104 18.04 13.74 -9.88
C VAL A 104 17.24 14.44 -10.98
N GLN A 105 16.14 15.12 -10.65
CA GLN A 105 15.29 15.76 -11.67
C GLN A 105 15.95 16.98 -12.33
N GLY A 106 16.94 17.62 -11.70
CA GLY A 106 17.69 18.74 -12.28
C GLY A 106 16.96 20.09 -12.33
N PHE A 107 15.71 20.18 -11.87
CA PHE A 107 14.92 21.42 -11.76
C PHE A 107 14.37 21.63 -10.33
N PRO A 108 13.89 22.83 -9.97
CA PRO A 108 13.52 23.15 -8.60
C PRO A 108 12.47 22.18 -8.03
N LEU A 109 12.76 21.64 -6.84
CA LEU A 109 11.80 20.86 -6.08
C LEU A 109 10.72 21.79 -5.53
N ASP A 110 9.61 21.90 -6.26
CA ASP A 110 8.38 22.61 -5.89
C ASP A 110 7.21 21.64 -5.67
N TYR A 111 6.05 22.15 -5.24
CA TYR A 111 4.86 21.34 -4.97
C TYR A 111 4.44 20.48 -6.17
N TRP A 112 4.48 21.06 -7.37
CA TRP A 112 4.09 20.37 -8.59
C TRP A 112 5.04 19.22 -8.91
N SER A 113 6.36 19.45 -8.81
CA SER A 113 7.38 18.43 -9.05
C SER A 113 7.29 17.27 -8.05
N LEU A 114 7.01 17.57 -6.78
CA LEU A 114 6.79 16.55 -5.77
C LEU A 114 5.50 15.78 -6.04
N ALA A 115 4.44 16.44 -6.51
CA ALA A 115 3.17 15.79 -6.81
C ALA A 115 3.30 14.81 -7.99
N VAL A 116 4.12 15.16 -8.99
CA VAL A 116 4.54 14.24 -10.05
C VAL A 116 5.23 13.00 -9.48
N TRP A 117 6.23 13.17 -8.61
CA TRP A 117 6.93 12.04 -7.99
C TRP A 117 6.00 11.18 -7.14
N VAL A 118 5.13 11.79 -6.33
CA VAL A 118 4.12 11.09 -5.53
C VAL A 118 3.20 10.27 -6.44
N ASN A 119 2.75 10.82 -7.57
CA ASN A 119 1.93 10.08 -8.52
C ASN A 119 2.68 8.87 -9.11
N ILE A 120 3.93 9.03 -9.54
CA ILE A 120 4.78 7.93 -10.04
C ILE A 120 4.92 6.84 -8.98
N LEU A 121 5.24 7.21 -7.74
CA LEU A 121 5.44 6.27 -6.65
C LEU A 121 4.15 5.53 -6.29
N ASN A 122 2.99 6.21 -6.30
CA ASN A 122 1.68 5.60 -6.08
C ASN A 122 1.29 4.61 -7.19
N VAL A 123 1.58 4.94 -8.45
CA VAL A 123 1.45 4.00 -9.58
C VAL A 123 2.38 2.80 -9.39
N GLY A 124 3.61 3.04 -8.95
CA GLY A 124 4.55 1.98 -8.55
C GLY A 124 3.97 1.07 -7.47
N MET A 125 3.34 1.63 -6.44
CA MET A 125 2.66 0.87 -5.38
C MET A 125 1.54 0.00 -5.93
N ALA A 126 0.73 0.51 -6.87
CA ALA A 126 -0.30 -0.28 -7.55
C ALA A 126 0.31 -1.43 -8.36
N GLY A 127 1.43 -1.20 -9.04
CA GLY A 127 2.20 -2.24 -9.73
C GLY A 127 2.73 -3.32 -8.79
N VAL A 128 3.20 -2.93 -7.59
CA VAL A 128 3.60 -3.85 -6.53
C VAL A 128 2.42 -4.72 -6.09
N LEU A 129 1.26 -4.12 -5.80
CA LEU A 129 0.04 -4.84 -5.41
C LEU A 129 -0.41 -5.82 -6.50
N PHE A 130 -0.47 -5.37 -7.76
CA PHE A 130 -0.78 -6.23 -8.91
C PHE A 130 0.17 -7.44 -8.97
N THR A 131 1.47 -7.20 -8.77
CA THR A 131 2.47 -8.26 -8.82
C THR A 131 2.34 -9.24 -7.65
N VAL A 132 2.07 -8.76 -6.43
CA VAL A 132 1.79 -9.62 -5.27
C VAL A 132 0.60 -10.54 -5.58
N VAL A 133 -0.53 -9.96 -6.02
CA VAL A 133 -1.74 -10.71 -6.35
C VAL A 133 -1.46 -11.76 -7.44
N SER A 134 -0.71 -11.39 -8.47
CA SER A 134 -0.35 -12.26 -9.59
C SER A 134 0.55 -13.44 -9.21
N ARG A 135 1.20 -13.39 -8.04
CA ARG A 135 2.03 -14.48 -7.50
C ARG A 135 1.27 -15.44 -6.60
N GLY A 136 0.04 -15.11 -6.22
CA GLY A 136 -0.82 -15.97 -5.43
C GLY A 136 -1.51 -17.09 -6.25
N PRO A 137 -2.49 -17.76 -5.62
CA PRO A 137 -3.26 -18.81 -6.27
C PRO A 137 -3.88 -18.35 -7.59
N HIS A 138 -3.64 -19.08 -8.69
CA HIS A 138 -4.17 -18.75 -10.02
C HIS A 138 -3.88 -17.32 -10.48
N GLY A 139 -2.62 -16.93 -10.30
CA GLY A 139 -2.08 -15.59 -10.55
C GLY A 139 -2.65 -14.79 -11.72
N ARG A 140 -2.92 -15.39 -12.89
CA ARG A 140 -3.53 -14.69 -14.03
C ARG A 140 -4.94 -14.21 -13.75
N VAL A 141 -5.79 -15.06 -13.19
CA VAL A 141 -7.18 -14.73 -12.87
C VAL A 141 -7.22 -13.70 -11.74
N SER A 142 -6.41 -13.91 -10.69
CA SER A 142 -6.29 -12.94 -9.60
C SER A 142 -5.80 -11.57 -10.08
N ALA A 143 -4.80 -11.54 -10.97
CA ALA A 143 -4.31 -10.33 -11.59
C ALA A 143 -5.40 -9.59 -12.39
N ALA A 144 -6.16 -10.32 -13.22
CA ALA A 144 -7.27 -9.76 -13.99
C ALA A 144 -8.36 -9.16 -13.08
N MET A 145 -8.65 -9.82 -11.95
CA MET A 145 -9.60 -9.30 -10.96
C MET A 145 -9.08 -8.09 -10.18
N MET A 146 -7.76 -7.95 -10.03
CA MET A 146 -7.15 -6.83 -9.31
C MET A 146 -7.21 -5.52 -10.11
N LEU A 147 -7.10 -5.58 -11.44
CA LEU A 147 -7.11 -4.41 -12.32
C LEU A 147 -8.32 -3.47 -12.10
N PRO A 148 -9.59 -3.94 -12.18
CA PRO A 148 -10.73 -3.08 -11.92
C PRO A 148 -10.77 -2.58 -10.47
N LEU A 149 -10.22 -3.32 -9.51
CA LEU A 149 -10.16 -2.90 -8.10
C LEU A 149 -9.16 -1.78 -7.87
N LEU A 150 -8.03 -1.78 -8.58
CA LEU A 150 -7.06 -0.67 -8.57
C LEU A 150 -7.68 0.60 -9.15
N VAL A 151 -8.35 0.48 -10.30
CA VAL A 151 -9.08 1.58 -10.93
C VAL A 151 -10.15 2.11 -9.98
N TRP A 152 -10.97 1.22 -9.45
CA TRP A 152 -12.03 1.56 -8.52
C TRP A 152 -11.47 2.26 -7.26
N GLY A 153 -10.41 1.73 -6.64
CA GLY A 153 -9.83 2.34 -5.44
C GLY A 153 -9.23 3.74 -5.67
N LYS A 154 -8.85 4.08 -6.90
CA LYS A 154 -8.47 5.44 -7.27
C LYS A 154 -9.69 6.38 -7.35
N PHE A 155 -10.78 5.94 -7.97
CA PHE A 155 -11.94 6.80 -8.24
C PHE A 155 -12.99 6.83 -7.11
N ALA A 156 -12.93 5.87 -6.20
CA ALA A 156 -13.86 5.74 -5.09
C ALA A 156 -13.55 6.70 -3.92
N GLN A 157 -12.34 7.26 -3.90
CA GLN A 157 -11.96 8.24 -2.89
C GLN A 157 -12.59 9.58 -3.24
N GLN A 158 -13.19 10.24 -2.25
CA GLN A 158 -13.74 11.60 -2.39
C GLN A 158 -12.65 12.66 -2.71
N ASP A 159 -11.38 12.41 -2.37
CA ASP A 159 -10.22 13.22 -2.74
C ASP A 159 -9.18 12.37 -3.46
N SER A 160 -8.37 13.00 -4.32
CA SER A 160 -7.26 12.30 -4.98
C SER A 160 -6.19 11.92 -3.95
N PRO A 161 -5.74 10.64 -3.89
CA PRO A 161 -4.66 10.23 -2.99
C PRO A 161 -3.34 10.96 -3.29
N ASP A 162 -3.18 11.54 -4.49
CA ASP A 162 -2.04 12.38 -4.82
C ASP A 162 -2.00 13.66 -3.96
N ARG A 163 -3.12 14.14 -3.42
CA ARG A 163 -3.13 15.34 -2.54
C ARG A 163 -2.46 15.10 -1.19
N PHE A 164 -2.27 13.85 -0.79
CA PHE A 164 -1.76 13.47 0.53
C PHE A 164 -0.54 12.54 0.39
N PRO A 165 0.71 13.05 0.37
CA PRO A 165 1.89 12.21 0.21
C PRO A 165 2.02 11.15 1.33
N SER A 166 1.41 11.42 2.49
CA SER A 166 1.43 10.57 3.69
C SER A 166 0.59 9.30 3.61
N VAL A 167 -0.29 9.13 2.62
CA VAL A 167 -1.22 7.99 2.56
C VAL A 167 -0.86 6.95 1.48
N GLY A 168 0.22 7.19 0.74
CA GLY A 168 0.64 6.36 -0.38
C GLY A 168 1.99 5.68 -0.18
N PHE A 169 2.75 5.59 -1.28
CA PHE A 169 4.05 4.90 -1.30
C PHE A 169 5.05 5.47 -0.30
N LEU A 170 5.08 6.79 -0.08
CA LEU A 170 6.03 7.39 0.84
C LEU A 170 5.87 6.90 2.28
N ARG A 171 4.71 6.36 2.66
CA ARG A 171 4.50 5.74 3.98
C ARG A 171 4.51 4.22 3.93
N PHE A 172 3.79 3.63 2.96
CA PHE A 172 3.55 2.17 2.92
C PHE A 172 4.38 1.43 1.87
N GLY A 173 5.14 2.15 1.03
CA GLY A 173 5.85 1.61 -0.12
C GLY A 173 6.89 0.57 0.26
N LEU A 174 7.74 0.85 1.25
CA LEU A 174 8.75 -0.12 1.72
C LEU A 174 8.11 -1.39 2.30
N ALA A 175 7.03 -1.25 3.06
CA ALA A 175 6.27 -2.38 3.57
C ALA A 175 5.68 -3.22 2.43
N MET A 176 5.13 -2.60 1.39
CA MET A 176 4.60 -3.32 0.22
C MET A 176 5.70 -3.96 -0.63
N LEU A 177 6.86 -3.31 -0.80
CA LEU A 177 8.02 -3.91 -1.44
C LEU A 177 8.52 -5.13 -0.66
N LEU A 178 8.43 -5.10 0.67
CA LEU A 178 8.77 -6.23 1.51
C LEU A 178 7.76 -7.38 1.35
N VAL A 179 6.46 -7.09 1.31
CA VAL A 179 5.43 -8.10 0.96
C VAL A 179 5.74 -8.73 -0.40
N LEU A 180 6.15 -7.92 -1.38
CA LEU A 180 6.56 -8.41 -2.70
C LEU A 180 7.80 -9.31 -2.64
N ALA A 181 8.83 -8.93 -1.89
CA ALA A 181 10.02 -9.77 -1.71
C ALA A 181 9.67 -11.10 -1.01
N CYS A 182 8.78 -11.06 -0.02
CA CYS A 182 8.27 -12.26 0.66
C CYS A 182 7.46 -13.17 -0.28
N SER A 183 6.77 -12.59 -1.28
CA SER A 183 6.01 -13.34 -2.30
C SER A 183 6.88 -14.10 -3.31
N TRP A 184 8.20 -13.91 -3.32
CA TRP A 184 9.08 -14.69 -4.19
C TRP A 184 9.13 -16.15 -3.74
N ARG A 185 8.87 -17.06 -4.67
CA ARG A 185 9.00 -18.48 -4.42
C ARG A 185 10.48 -18.81 -4.19
N ALA A 186 10.78 -19.37 -3.02
CA ALA A 186 12.13 -19.71 -2.64
C ALA A 186 12.57 -21.03 -3.30
N ASP A 187 13.03 -20.94 -4.55
CA ASP A 187 13.88 -21.97 -5.14
C ASP A 187 15.33 -21.75 -4.69
N VAL A 188 16.16 -22.81 -4.70
CA VAL A 188 17.53 -22.79 -4.14
C VAL A 188 18.38 -21.60 -4.62
N ARG A 189 18.21 -21.19 -5.89
CA ARG A 189 18.93 -20.04 -6.48
C ARG A 189 18.42 -18.69 -6.00
N MET A 190 17.12 -18.58 -5.72
CA MET A 190 16.47 -17.32 -5.35
C MET A 190 16.45 -17.08 -3.84
N ASP A 191 16.68 -18.10 -3.03
CA ASP A 191 16.62 -17.99 -1.58
C ASP A 191 17.64 -16.97 -1.02
N ARG A 192 18.87 -16.97 -1.56
CA ARG A 192 19.90 -15.99 -1.17
C ARG A 192 19.53 -14.57 -1.59
N VAL A 193 19.05 -14.39 -2.82
CA VAL A 193 18.63 -13.07 -3.33
C VAL A 193 17.48 -12.54 -2.50
N ARG A 194 16.45 -13.37 -2.28
CA ARG A 194 15.30 -13.07 -1.43
C ARG A 194 15.72 -12.68 -0.02
N TRP A 195 16.65 -13.43 0.59
CA TRP A 195 17.15 -13.12 1.93
C TRP A 195 17.84 -11.75 1.98
N TRP A 196 18.71 -11.43 1.02
CA TRP A 196 19.37 -10.12 0.94
C TRP A 196 18.38 -9.00 0.67
N THR A 197 17.38 -9.22 -0.20
CA THR A 197 16.34 -8.23 -0.49
C THR A 197 15.49 -7.93 0.75
N ILE A 198 15.00 -8.96 1.44
CA ILE A 198 14.20 -8.80 2.67
C ILE A 198 15.02 -8.08 3.75
N THR A 199 16.29 -8.47 3.93
CA THR A 199 17.18 -7.86 4.92
C THR A 199 17.51 -6.41 4.56
N GLY A 200 17.83 -6.14 3.29
CA GLY A 200 18.11 -4.79 2.80
C GLY A 200 16.91 -3.86 2.91
N LEU A 201 15.71 -4.34 2.60
CA LEU A 201 14.47 -3.57 2.78
C LEU A 201 14.17 -3.31 4.27
N LEU A 202 14.39 -4.29 5.16
CA LEU A 202 14.22 -4.09 6.60
C LEU A 202 15.19 -3.03 7.14
N VAL A 203 16.45 -3.07 6.72
CA VAL A 203 17.48 -2.07 7.07
C VAL A 203 17.12 -0.70 6.49
N ALA A 204 16.69 -0.64 5.23
CA ALA A 204 16.24 0.61 4.63
C ALA A 204 15.05 1.20 5.41
N SER A 205 14.07 0.38 5.77
CA SER A 205 12.92 0.80 6.57
C SER A 205 13.30 1.36 7.94
N SER A 206 14.36 0.84 8.59
CA SER A 206 14.81 1.34 9.89
C SER A 206 15.39 2.74 9.83
N LEU A 207 16.05 3.08 8.71
CA LEU A 207 16.53 4.44 8.44
C LEU A 207 15.44 5.35 7.85
N TYR A 208 14.39 4.75 7.29
CA TYR A 208 13.35 5.46 6.57
C TYR A 208 12.39 6.18 7.52
N SER A 209 11.67 5.44 8.36
CA SER A 209 10.80 5.98 9.41
C SER A 209 10.52 4.92 10.48
N LEU A 210 10.13 5.34 11.69
CA LEU A 210 9.75 4.40 12.74
C LEU A 210 8.56 3.53 12.31
N GLU A 211 7.55 4.12 11.67
CA GLU A 211 6.37 3.39 11.22
C GLU A 211 6.71 2.37 10.12
N ALA A 212 7.50 2.77 9.12
CA ALA A 212 7.96 1.88 8.06
C ALA A 212 8.76 0.70 8.64
N PHE A 213 9.57 0.95 9.66
CA PHE A 213 10.31 -0.08 10.37
C PHE A 213 9.39 -1.05 11.12
N LEU A 214 8.42 -0.54 11.89
CA LEU A 214 7.44 -1.38 12.60
C LEU A 214 6.62 -2.24 11.65
N TYR A 215 6.12 -1.68 10.54
CA TYR A 215 5.45 -2.45 9.50
C TYR A 215 6.34 -3.55 8.96
N SER A 216 7.60 -3.23 8.67
CA SER A 216 8.57 -4.16 8.12
C SER A 216 8.90 -5.29 9.09
N MET A 217 9.07 -4.99 10.38
CA MET A 217 9.34 -6.00 11.41
C MET A 217 8.22 -7.03 11.49
N ILE A 218 6.96 -6.61 11.47
CA ILE A 218 5.81 -7.51 11.54
C ILE A 218 5.71 -8.38 10.28
N ILE A 219 5.93 -7.79 9.10
CA ILE A 219 5.96 -8.51 7.83
C ILE A 219 7.09 -9.55 7.79
N VAL A 220 8.29 -9.17 8.20
CA VAL A 220 9.44 -10.08 8.30
C VAL A 220 9.20 -11.18 9.34
N GLY A 221 8.57 -10.84 10.47
CA GLY A 221 8.22 -11.81 11.52
C GLY A 221 7.22 -12.85 11.04
N ALA A 222 6.18 -12.42 10.32
CA ALA A 222 5.22 -13.31 9.67
C ALA A 222 5.89 -14.24 8.66
N ASP A 223 6.78 -13.70 7.82
CA ASP A 223 7.57 -14.47 6.86
C ASP A 223 8.48 -15.50 7.53
N GLN A 224 9.15 -15.10 8.62
CA GLN A 224 10.06 -15.95 9.40
C GLN A 224 9.32 -17.01 10.21
N THR A 225 8.06 -16.76 10.60
CA THR A 225 7.19 -17.75 11.25
C THR A 225 6.93 -18.93 10.31
N ALA A 226 6.69 -18.67 9.02
CA ALA A 226 6.57 -19.73 8.03
C ALA A 226 7.88 -20.55 7.91
N ASP A 227 9.05 -19.90 7.92
CA ASP A 227 10.34 -20.62 7.88
C ASP A 227 10.56 -21.50 9.12
N VAL A 228 10.18 -21.02 10.31
CA VAL A 228 10.22 -21.80 11.55
C VAL A 228 9.36 -23.06 11.45
N VAL A 229 8.12 -22.91 10.96
CA VAL A 229 7.22 -24.06 10.74
C VAL A 229 7.82 -25.04 9.74
N ARG A 230 8.41 -24.55 8.63
CA ARG A 230 9.09 -25.40 7.64
C ARG A 230 10.24 -26.19 8.25
N TRP A 231 11.08 -25.55 9.07
CA TRP A 231 12.22 -26.22 9.70
C TRP A 231 11.77 -27.27 10.70
N TRP A 232 10.75 -26.96 11.52
CA TRP A 232 10.17 -27.91 12.46
C TRP A 232 9.60 -29.15 11.74
N ARG A 233 8.83 -28.93 10.67
CA ARG A 233 8.24 -30.03 9.88
C ARG A 233 9.24 -30.87 9.09
N SER A 234 10.43 -30.33 8.82
CA SER A 234 11.53 -31.11 8.20
C SER A 234 12.22 -32.09 9.16
N GLY A 235 11.71 -32.26 10.39
CA GLY A 235 12.28 -33.17 11.39
C GLY A 235 13.54 -32.64 12.07
N ARG A 236 13.86 -31.35 11.92
CA ARG A 236 15.02 -30.74 12.61
C ARG A 236 14.77 -30.69 14.11
N ALA A 237 15.82 -30.90 14.89
CA ALA A 237 15.75 -30.73 16.34
C ALA A 237 15.35 -29.29 16.70
N LEU A 238 14.56 -29.11 17.76
CA LEU A 238 14.14 -27.79 18.24
C LEU A 238 15.32 -26.85 18.49
N ARG A 239 16.45 -27.40 18.94
CA ARG A 239 17.72 -26.67 19.11
C ARG A 239 18.20 -26.04 17.79
N ASP A 240 18.12 -26.77 16.67
CA ASP A 240 18.57 -26.28 15.37
C ASP A 240 17.60 -25.24 14.80
N VAL A 241 16.29 -25.42 15.01
CA VAL A 241 15.27 -24.42 14.67
C VAL A 241 15.56 -23.11 15.41
N GLY A 242 15.77 -23.19 16.74
CA GLY A 242 16.11 -22.04 17.58
C GLY A 242 17.43 -21.38 17.19
N ALA A 243 18.47 -22.17 16.91
CA ALA A 243 19.76 -21.64 16.47
C ALA A 243 19.66 -20.92 15.12
N ASN A 244 18.91 -21.45 14.15
CA ASN A 244 18.70 -20.81 12.85
C ASN A 244 17.88 -19.52 12.98
N LEU A 245 16.84 -19.53 13.83
CA LEU A 245 16.07 -18.33 14.14
C LEU A 245 16.96 -17.24 14.74
N ALA A 246 17.75 -17.58 15.77
CA ALA A 246 18.67 -16.66 16.42
C ALA A 246 19.71 -16.10 15.44
N ARG A 247 20.30 -16.94 14.58
CA ARG A 247 21.28 -16.52 13.58
C ARG A 247 20.67 -15.54 12.57
N SER A 248 19.45 -15.82 12.12
CA SER A 248 18.69 -14.95 11.21
C SER A 248 18.37 -13.59 11.87
N LEU A 249 17.85 -13.58 13.10
CA LEU A 249 17.56 -12.35 13.84
C LEU A 249 18.84 -11.54 14.12
N LEU A 250 19.90 -12.19 14.55
CA LEU A 250 21.19 -11.55 14.83
C LEU A 250 21.77 -10.90 13.59
N SER A 251 21.81 -11.60 12.46
CA SER A 251 22.35 -11.06 11.21
C SER A 251 21.59 -9.80 10.73
N ARG A 252 20.26 -9.79 10.84
CA ARG A 252 19.43 -8.61 10.54
C ARG A 252 19.65 -7.48 11.55
N GLY A 253 19.71 -7.81 12.84
CA GLY A 253 19.98 -6.86 13.91
C GLY A 253 21.33 -6.18 13.75
N VAL A 254 22.38 -6.94 13.45
CA VAL A 254 23.72 -6.41 13.13
C VAL A 254 23.66 -5.51 11.90
N GLY A 255 22.95 -5.90 10.84
CA GLY A 255 22.77 -5.07 9.65
C GLY A 255 22.13 -3.71 9.96
N ILE A 256 21.08 -3.70 10.79
CA ILE A 256 20.41 -2.47 11.25
C ILE A 256 21.39 -1.61 12.07
N LEU A 257 22.08 -2.21 13.05
CA LEU A 257 23.04 -1.48 13.89
C LEU A 257 24.17 -0.85 13.07
N VAL A 258 24.75 -1.61 12.13
CA VAL A 258 25.81 -1.11 11.23
C VAL A 258 25.29 0.03 10.36
N ALA A 259 24.06 -0.08 9.83
CA ALA A 259 23.46 0.96 9.01
C ALA A 259 23.19 2.24 9.82
N HIS A 260 22.65 2.15 11.04
CA HIS A 260 22.45 3.31 11.91
C HIS A 260 23.78 3.93 12.38
N ALA A 261 24.80 3.12 12.66
CA ALA A 261 26.14 3.61 12.98
C ALA A 261 26.75 4.35 11.79
N GLY A 262 26.73 3.76 10.60
CA GLY A 262 27.21 4.39 9.37
C GLY A 262 26.45 5.66 9.03
N PHE A 263 25.12 5.67 9.20
CA PHE A 263 24.28 6.85 9.00
C PHE A 263 24.60 7.96 10.01
N SER A 264 24.83 7.62 11.28
CA SER A 264 25.23 8.59 12.32
C SER A 264 26.60 9.19 12.04
N VAL A 265 27.56 8.38 11.58
CA VAL A 265 28.88 8.85 11.14
C VAL A 265 28.74 9.76 9.92
N ALA A 266 27.91 9.40 8.94
CA ALA A 266 27.67 10.24 7.77
C ALA A 266 27.13 11.62 8.17
N ILE A 267 26.12 11.68 9.04
CA ILE A 267 25.61 12.94 9.59
C ILE A 267 26.72 13.71 10.31
N ARG A 268 27.53 13.04 11.14
CA ARG A 268 28.62 13.69 11.87
C ARG A 268 29.68 14.31 10.96
N VAL A 269 29.97 13.65 9.84
CA VAL A 269 30.91 14.12 8.82
C VAL A 269 30.34 15.31 8.05
N THR A 270 29.05 15.29 7.70
CA THR A 270 28.44 16.37 6.90
C THR A 270 28.05 17.59 7.71
N SER A 271 27.51 17.41 8.92
CA SER A 271 26.96 18.49 9.75
C SER A 271 27.91 19.02 10.82
N GLY A 272 28.96 18.26 11.17
CA GLY A 272 29.82 18.60 12.30
C GLY A 272 29.25 18.22 13.68
N LEU A 273 28.04 17.65 13.76
CA LEU A 273 27.37 17.28 15.01
C LEU A 273 26.82 15.85 14.95
N TRP A 274 26.64 15.23 16.12
CA TRP A 274 25.99 13.91 16.20
C TRP A 274 24.47 14.05 16.03
N PRO A 275 23.79 13.05 15.45
CA PRO A 275 22.34 13.13 15.25
C PRO A 275 21.61 13.17 16.60
N ASP A 276 20.71 14.14 16.74
CA ASP A 276 19.77 14.26 17.84
C ASP A 276 18.38 13.82 17.40
N TRP A 277 18.00 12.62 17.84
CA TRP A 277 16.71 12.02 17.53
C TRP A 277 15.51 12.78 18.10
N ARG A 278 15.72 13.73 19.03
CA ARG A 278 14.64 14.58 19.53
C ARG A 278 14.00 15.40 18.43
N HIS A 279 14.75 15.80 17.39
CA HIS A 279 14.22 16.52 16.22
C HIS A 279 13.14 15.72 15.44
N TYR A 280 13.13 14.39 15.59
CA TYR A 280 12.11 13.51 15.03
C TYR A 280 11.07 13.11 16.09
N THR A 281 11.49 12.72 17.29
CA THR A 281 10.58 12.15 18.31
C THR A 281 9.72 13.20 19.02
N GLN A 282 10.11 14.47 19.04
CA GLN A 282 9.29 15.54 19.62
C GLN A 282 7.92 15.64 18.93
N TYR A 283 7.86 15.48 17.61
CA TYR A 283 6.57 15.46 16.89
C TYR A 283 5.73 14.24 17.23
N LEU A 284 6.33 13.07 17.50
CA LEU A 284 5.58 11.91 17.97
C LEU A 284 4.88 12.18 19.31
N SER A 285 5.52 12.94 20.19
CA SER A 285 4.92 13.32 21.48
C SER A 285 3.71 14.25 21.35
N LEU A 286 3.67 15.11 20.32
CA LEU A 286 2.50 15.95 20.02
C LEU A 286 1.27 15.13 19.61
N TYR A 287 1.46 13.87 19.21
CA TYR A 287 0.40 12.94 18.86
C TYR A 287 0.19 11.83 19.89
N ALA A 288 0.85 11.89 21.06
CA ALA A 288 0.76 10.86 22.10
C ALA A 288 -0.66 10.66 22.62
N ASP A 289 -1.44 11.75 22.69
CA ASP A 289 -2.84 11.73 23.12
C ASP A 289 -3.83 11.48 21.96
N GLY A 290 -3.33 11.10 20.78
CA GLY A 290 -4.14 10.79 19.60
C GLY A 290 -4.80 12.01 18.94
N PHE A 291 -5.53 11.77 17.84
CA PHE A 291 -6.48 12.73 17.26
C PHE A 291 -7.85 12.09 17.36
N GLY A 292 -8.76 12.66 18.16
CA GLY A 292 -10.18 12.28 18.19
C GLY A 292 -10.44 10.78 18.36
N PHE A 293 -10.61 10.31 19.59
CA PHE A 293 -10.86 8.90 19.89
C PHE A 293 -12.23 8.45 19.35
N TRP A 294 -12.23 7.84 18.17
CA TRP A 294 -13.36 7.04 17.71
C TRP A 294 -12.89 5.61 17.48
N VAL A 295 -13.50 4.66 18.19
CA VAL A 295 -13.28 3.22 17.97
C VAL A 295 -14.34 2.77 16.96
N PRO A 296 -13.97 2.13 15.84
CA PRO A 296 -14.96 1.68 14.87
C PRO A 296 -15.93 0.69 15.52
N GLY A 297 -17.22 0.84 15.22
CA GLY A 297 -18.25 -0.11 15.62
C GLY A 297 -18.05 -1.47 14.95
N VAL A 298 -18.62 -2.53 15.54
CA VAL A 298 -18.51 -3.91 15.00
C VAL A 298 -19.08 -4.03 13.58
N THR A 299 -20.06 -3.19 13.23
CA THR A 299 -20.68 -3.14 11.91
C THR A 299 -19.99 -2.19 10.93
N ASP A 300 -18.98 -1.43 11.38
CA ASP A 300 -18.28 -0.50 10.49
C ASP A 300 -17.43 -1.26 9.47
N PRO A 301 -17.26 -0.72 8.25
CA PRO A 301 -16.41 -1.33 7.22
C PRO A 301 -15.00 -1.66 7.72
N TRP A 302 -14.47 -0.85 8.64
CA TRP A 302 -13.20 -1.08 9.34
C TRP A 302 -13.12 -2.46 9.99
N SER A 303 -14.15 -2.85 10.74
CA SER A 303 -14.20 -4.12 11.46
C SER A 303 -14.18 -5.31 10.50
N ILE A 304 -14.88 -5.20 9.37
CA ILE A 304 -14.89 -6.26 8.35
C ILE A 304 -13.51 -6.41 7.72
N VAL A 305 -12.87 -5.30 7.36
CA VAL A 305 -11.57 -5.30 6.68
C VAL A 305 -10.46 -5.82 7.60
N ILE A 306 -10.48 -5.47 8.89
CA ILE A 306 -9.58 -6.04 9.90
C ILE A 306 -9.86 -7.53 10.10
N LEU A 307 -11.13 -7.93 10.20
CA LEU A 307 -11.53 -9.32 10.38
C LEU A 307 -11.03 -10.20 9.24
N THR A 308 -11.05 -9.72 7.99
CA THR A 308 -10.46 -10.45 6.85
C THR A 308 -8.99 -10.78 7.08
N CYS A 309 -8.20 -9.83 7.60
CA CYS A 309 -6.78 -10.07 7.89
C CYS A 309 -6.59 -11.05 9.05
N VAL A 310 -7.40 -10.93 10.11
CA VAL A 310 -7.36 -11.84 11.28
C VAL A 310 -7.72 -13.26 10.85
N LEU A 311 -8.81 -13.44 10.09
CA LEU A 311 -9.23 -14.74 9.56
C LEU A 311 -8.18 -15.32 8.60
N GLY A 312 -7.58 -14.48 7.74
CA GLY A 312 -6.48 -14.90 6.87
C GLY A 312 -5.26 -15.39 7.67
N THR A 313 -4.93 -14.73 8.79
CA THR A 313 -3.85 -15.16 9.69
C THR A 313 -4.17 -16.53 10.29
N ALA A 314 -5.38 -16.69 10.82
CA ALA A 314 -5.81 -17.96 11.41
C ALA A 314 -5.80 -19.10 10.39
N TRP A 315 -6.34 -18.87 9.19
CA TRP A 315 -6.32 -19.83 8.09
C TRP A 315 -4.89 -20.20 7.68
N ALA A 316 -3.99 -19.23 7.53
CA ALA A 316 -2.62 -19.50 7.14
C ALA A 316 -1.86 -20.32 8.18
N ILE A 317 -2.03 -20.01 9.47
CA ILE A 317 -1.42 -20.78 10.57
C ILE A 317 -1.96 -22.21 10.56
N ASP A 318 -3.28 -22.39 10.42
CA ASP A 318 -3.91 -23.71 10.37
C ASP A 318 -3.34 -24.56 9.22
N GLN A 319 -3.26 -24.01 8.01
CA GLN A 319 -2.67 -24.68 6.84
C GLN A 319 -1.19 -25.01 7.04
N LEU A 320 -0.41 -24.09 7.63
CA LEU A 320 1.02 -24.31 7.86
C LEU A 320 1.28 -25.42 8.90
N VAL A 321 0.46 -25.47 9.96
CA VAL A 321 0.68 -26.34 11.12
C VAL A 321 -0.01 -27.70 10.98
N ARG A 322 -1.27 -27.75 10.54
CA ARG A 322 -2.11 -28.97 10.63
C ARG A 322 -2.08 -29.86 9.38
N THR A 323 -1.73 -29.33 8.22
CA THR A 323 -1.81 -30.10 6.97
C THR A 323 -0.54 -30.94 6.78
N ASP A 324 -0.54 -32.21 7.20
CA ASP A 324 0.64 -33.10 7.23
C ASP A 324 1.36 -33.26 5.88
N ASP A 325 0.65 -33.25 4.76
CA ASP A 325 1.20 -33.38 3.41
C ASP A 325 0.94 -32.13 2.55
N ILE A 326 1.40 -30.98 3.04
CA ILE A 326 1.22 -29.72 2.33
C ILE A 326 2.19 -29.62 1.15
N SER A 327 1.65 -29.49 -0.07
CA SER A 327 2.48 -29.30 -1.25
C SER A 327 3.31 -28.00 -1.15
N PRO A 328 4.51 -27.92 -1.76
CA PRO A 328 5.33 -26.71 -1.73
C PRO A 328 4.61 -25.45 -2.23
N LEU A 329 3.65 -25.62 -3.15
CA LEU A 329 2.83 -24.53 -3.66
C LEU A 329 1.79 -24.07 -2.62
N LYS A 330 1.08 -25.00 -1.97
CA LYS A 330 0.12 -24.66 -0.91
C LYS A 330 0.83 -24.01 0.29
N PHE A 331 2.01 -24.50 0.65
CA PHE A 331 2.84 -23.90 1.70
C PHE A 331 3.20 -22.45 1.36
N HIS A 332 3.62 -22.19 0.12
CA HIS A 332 3.93 -20.84 -0.34
C HIS A 332 2.71 -19.92 -0.29
N HIS A 333 1.53 -20.39 -0.70
CA HIS A 333 0.30 -19.61 -0.62
C HIS A 333 -0.09 -19.28 0.84
N ALA A 334 -0.01 -20.26 1.74
CA ALA A 334 -0.28 -20.04 3.16
C ALA A 334 0.69 -19.00 3.76
N ARG A 335 1.99 -19.09 3.43
CA ARG A 335 2.98 -18.06 3.78
C ARG A 335 2.61 -16.67 3.25
N MET A 336 2.18 -16.56 1.99
CA MET A 336 1.78 -15.27 1.40
C MET A 336 0.55 -14.69 2.10
N VAL A 337 -0.45 -15.50 2.41
CA VAL A 337 -1.63 -15.07 3.17
C VAL A 337 -1.22 -14.58 4.55
N LEU A 338 -0.34 -15.30 5.26
CA LEU A 338 0.16 -14.87 6.57
C LEU A 338 0.86 -13.51 6.49
N VAL A 339 1.74 -13.32 5.50
CA VAL A 339 2.49 -12.07 5.29
C VAL A 339 1.56 -10.91 4.95
N VAL A 340 0.62 -11.09 4.03
CA VAL A 340 -0.34 -10.04 3.63
C VAL A 340 -1.27 -9.70 4.79
N SER A 341 -1.80 -10.70 5.50
CA SER A 341 -2.62 -10.48 6.69
C SER A 341 -1.89 -9.69 7.77
N ALA A 342 -0.63 -10.04 8.06
CA ALA A 342 0.19 -9.34 9.04
C ALA A 342 0.46 -7.88 8.62
N ALA A 343 0.73 -7.65 7.33
CA ALA A 343 0.86 -6.30 6.76
C ALA A 343 -0.44 -5.47 6.95
N GLY A 344 -1.60 -6.08 6.71
CA GLY A 344 -2.89 -5.44 6.96
C GLY A 344 -3.07 -5.08 8.43
N ILE A 345 -2.93 -6.04 9.34
CA ILE A 345 -3.14 -5.84 10.79
C ILE A 345 -2.30 -4.67 11.30
N ILE A 346 -1.01 -4.63 10.99
CA ILE A 346 -0.14 -3.57 11.50
C ILE A 346 -0.46 -2.21 10.89
N GLN A 347 -0.87 -2.14 9.62
CA GLN A 347 -1.34 -0.89 9.01
C GLN A 347 -2.62 -0.37 9.67
N PHE A 348 -3.54 -1.27 10.05
CA PHE A 348 -4.75 -0.89 10.79
C PHE A 348 -4.45 -0.28 12.15
N THR A 349 -3.42 -0.75 12.87
CA THR A 349 -3.08 -0.17 14.18
C THR A 349 -2.70 1.30 14.10
N TYR A 350 -2.18 1.78 12.96
CA TYR A 350 -1.85 3.19 12.77
C TYR A 350 -3.10 4.09 12.77
N PHE A 351 -4.23 3.57 12.29
CA PHE A 351 -5.47 4.32 12.16
C PHE A 351 -6.55 3.90 13.15
N VAL A 352 -6.23 3.05 14.14
CA VAL A 352 -7.22 2.50 15.07
C VAL A 352 -7.98 3.58 15.84
N TYR A 353 -7.33 4.73 16.09
CA TYR A 353 -7.92 5.91 16.74
C TYR A 353 -8.30 7.01 15.75
N ARG A 354 -8.20 6.78 14.45
CA ARG A 354 -8.56 7.72 13.38
C ARG A 354 -9.37 7.01 12.28
N PRO A 355 -10.43 6.25 12.61
CA PRO A 355 -11.21 5.56 11.60
C PRO A 355 -11.99 6.60 10.79
N HIS A 356 -11.52 6.81 9.56
CA HIS A 356 -12.16 7.67 8.58
C HIS A 356 -12.31 6.87 7.28
N PRO A 357 -13.43 6.91 6.56
CA PRO A 357 -13.59 6.21 5.29
C PRO A 357 -12.39 6.39 4.34
N PHE A 358 -11.87 7.62 4.19
CA PHE A 358 -10.61 7.89 3.47
C PHE A 358 -9.41 7.06 3.92
N ASN A 359 -9.15 7.02 5.23
CA ASN A 359 -8.03 6.25 5.78
C ASN A 359 -8.16 4.76 5.44
N LEU A 360 -9.39 4.23 5.42
CA LEU A 360 -9.65 2.84 5.05
C LEU A 360 -9.21 2.53 3.63
N PHE A 361 -9.45 3.42 2.66
CA PHE A 361 -9.03 3.23 1.27
C PHE A 361 -7.51 3.07 1.10
N HIS A 362 -6.73 3.66 2.00
CA HIS A 362 -5.27 3.62 1.94
C HIS A 362 -4.68 2.31 2.50
N ILE A 363 -5.39 1.67 3.43
CA ILE A 363 -4.90 0.48 4.17
C ILE A 363 -5.71 -0.79 3.91
N MET A 364 -6.80 -0.73 3.15
CA MET A 364 -7.64 -1.89 2.83
C MET A 364 -6.98 -2.88 1.86
N TRP A 365 -5.90 -2.48 1.18
CA TRP A 365 -5.30 -3.26 0.09
C TRP A 365 -4.91 -4.68 0.48
N PRO A 366 -4.28 -4.94 1.65
CA PRO A 366 -4.02 -6.32 2.08
C PRO A 366 -5.29 -7.17 2.15
N SER A 367 -6.39 -6.65 2.72
CA SER A 367 -7.66 -7.38 2.76
C SER A 367 -8.24 -7.59 1.37
N VAL A 368 -8.14 -6.61 0.47
CA VAL A 368 -8.56 -6.77 -0.94
C VAL A 368 -7.79 -7.90 -1.62
N VAL A 369 -6.47 -7.97 -1.44
CA VAL A 369 -5.63 -9.06 -1.95
C VAL A 369 -6.11 -10.42 -1.43
N LEU A 370 -6.34 -10.53 -0.13
CA LEU A 370 -6.85 -11.76 0.50
C LEU A 370 -8.21 -12.19 -0.06
N CYS A 371 -9.12 -11.23 -0.25
CA CYS A 371 -10.44 -11.48 -0.83
C CYS A 371 -10.36 -11.95 -2.28
N VAL A 372 -9.49 -11.35 -3.10
CA VAL A 372 -9.25 -11.79 -4.48
C VAL A 372 -8.74 -13.22 -4.51
N TRP A 373 -7.74 -13.56 -3.67
CA TRP A 373 -7.24 -14.93 -3.60
C TRP A 373 -8.29 -15.91 -3.11
N GLY A 374 -9.06 -15.57 -2.06
CA GLY A 374 -10.13 -16.42 -1.55
C GLY A 374 -11.23 -16.66 -2.60
N LEU A 375 -11.64 -15.62 -3.33
CA LEU A 375 -12.67 -15.73 -4.36
C LEU A 375 -12.19 -16.58 -5.54
N VAL A 376 -10.96 -16.37 -6.00
CA VAL A 376 -10.37 -17.17 -7.07
C VAL A 376 -10.19 -18.64 -6.65
N HIS A 377 -9.87 -18.89 -5.39
CA HIS A 377 -9.82 -20.23 -4.83
C HIS A 377 -11.18 -20.93 -4.86
N LEU A 378 -12.25 -20.26 -4.38
CA LEU A 378 -13.62 -20.83 -4.41
C LEU A 378 -14.14 -21.06 -5.83
N LEU A 379 -13.88 -20.11 -6.75
CA LEU A 379 -14.30 -20.25 -8.15
C LEU A 379 -13.64 -21.46 -8.81
N LYS A 380 -12.46 -21.87 -8.35
CA LYS A 380 -11.75 -23.02 -8.91
C LYS A 380 -12.02 -24.34 -8.18
N GLU A 381 -12.21 -24.32 -6.86
CA GLU A 381 -12.50 -25.53 -6.08
C GLU A 381 -13.98 -25.97 -6.13
N ASN A 382 -14.83 -25.27 -6.88
CA ASN A 382 -16.26 -25.50 -7.06
C ASN A 382 -17.10 -25.26 -5.78
N TRP A 383 -18.04 -24.31 -5.93
CA TRP A 383 -18.96 -23.72 -4.94
C TRP A 383 -19.78 -24.70 -4.07
N GLY A 384 -19.71 -26.01 -4.30
CA GLY A 384 -20.36 -27.05 -3.49
C GLY A 384 -19.52 -27.53 -2.30
N GLU A 385 -18.20 -27.65 -2.45
CA GLU A 385 -17.35 -28.42 -1.51
C GLU A 385 -16.37 -27.58 -0.68
N GLY A 386 -16.18 -26.29 -1.00
CA GLY A 386 -15.15 -25.47 -0.35
C GLY A 386 -15.34 -25.28 1.16
N GLU A 387 -14.23 -25.24 1.91
CA GLU A 387 -14.19 -25.07 3.36
C GLU A 387 -14.97 -23.82 3.86
N PRO A 388 -15.71 -23.92 4.99
CA PRO A 388 -16.51 -22.80 5.51
C PRO A 388 -15.72 -21.51 5.80
N SER A 389 -14.45 -21.63 6.20
CA SER A 389 -13.55 -20.51 6.48
C SER A 389 -13.28 -19.65 5.24
N VAL A 390 -13.10 -20.28 4.08
CA VAL A 390 -12.89 -19.61 2.79
C VAL A 390 -14.17 -18.90 2.34
N ARG A 391 -15.34 -19.50 2.60
CA ARG A 391 -16.65 -18.88 2.31
C ARG A 391 -16.85 -17.59 3.12
N VAL A 392 -16.44 -17.56 4.39
CA VAL A 392 -16.54 -16.35 5.24
C VAL A 392 -15.63 -15.23 4.76
N ILE A 393 -14.39 -15.53 4.36
CA ILE A 393 -13.45 -14.54 3.79
C ILE A 393 -14.02 -13.93 2.51
N VAL A 394 -14.65 -14.75 1.66
CA VAL A 394 -15.23 -14.29 0.39
C VAL A 394 -16.53 -13.52 0.58
N VAL A 395 -17.42 -13.97 1.46
CA VAL A 395 -18.63 -13.19 1.80
C VAL A 395 -18.23 -11.85 2.41
N GLY A 396 -17.25 -11.83 3.32
CA GLY A 396 -16.66 -10.59 3.83
C GLY A 396 -16.11 -9.70 2.71
N GLY A 397 -15.37 -10.28 1.76
CA GLY A 397 -14.79 -9.56 0.62
C GLY A 397 -15.80 -9.01 -0.38
N VAL A 398 -16.84 -9.77 -0.70
CA VAL A 398 -17.93 -9.35 -1.60
C VAL A 398 -18.81 -8.28 -0.92
N VAL A 399 -19.05 -8.40 0.38
CA VAL A 399 -19.78 -7.38 1.15
C VAL A 399 -18.96 -6.09 1.24
N VAL A 400 -17.66 -6.19 1.55
CA VAL A 400 -16.73 -5.06 1.47
C VAL A 400 -16.77 -4.44 0.07
N TRP A 401 -16.70 -5.24 -0.98
CA TRP A 401 -16.77 -4.79 -2.36
C TRP A 401 -18.08 -4.06 -2.69
N LEU A 402 -19.24 -4.56 -2.26
CA LEU A 402 -20.54 -3.91 -2.50
C LEU A 402 -20.69 -2.59 -1.74
N VAL A 403 -20.24 -2.54 -0.48
CA VAL A 403 -20.26 -1.33 0.36
C VAL A 403 -19.33 -0.26 -0.21
N LEU A 404 -18.22 -0.68 -0.78
CA LEU A 404 -17.22 0.18 -1.37
C LEU A 404 -17.61 0.66 -2.79
N ALA A 405 -18.13 -0.23 -3.63
CA ALA A 405 -18.63 0.10 -4.98
C ALA A 405 -19.75 1.14 -4.95
N THR A 406 -20.62 1.10 -3.95
CA THR A 406 -21.72 2.06 -3.78
C THR A 406 -21.25 3.48 -3.42
N GLN A 407 -20.05 3.66 -2.85
CA GLN A 407 -19.49 4.98 -2.59
C GLN A 407 -18.84 5.63 -3.83
N ALA A 408 -18.36 4.83 -4.79
CA ALA A 408 -17.59 5.31 -5.95
C ALA A 408 -18.42 5.93 -7.09
N VAL A 409 -19.69 5.54 -7.22
CA VAL A 409 -20.57 6.02 -8.30
C VAL A 409 -20.83 7.53 -8.22
N HIS A 410 -20.60 8.16 -7.07
CA HIS A 410 -20.79 9.61 -6.88
C HIS A 410 -19.59 10.48 -7.35
N GLY A 411 -18.38 9.92 -7.53
CA GLY A 411 -17.16 10.71 -7.79
C GLY A 411 -16.46 10.48 -9.15
N ALA A 412 -16.91 9.50 -9.95
CA ALA A 412 -16.14 9.03 -11.10
C ALA A 412 -16.12 9.99 -12.32
N GLY A 413 -17.15 10.83 -12.50
CA GLY A 413 -17.29 11.66 -13.71
C GLY A 413 -16.23 12.77 -13.85
N THR A 414 -15.86 13.43 -12.76
CA THR A 414 -14.91 14.55 -12.76
C THR A 414 -13.46 14.07 -12.81
N ASN A 415 -13.13 12.99 -12.11
CA ASN A 415 -11.76 12.52 -11.93
C ASN A 415 -11.16 11.82 -13.16
N VAL A 416 -11.96 11.18 -14.02
CA VAL A 416 -11.44 10.52 -15.24
C VAL A 416 -10.73 11.52 -16.15
N SER A 417 -11.22 12.75 -16.19
CA SER A 417 -10.64 13.82 -17.00
C SER A 417 -9.19 14.16 -16.62
N HIS A 418 -8.79 13.93 -15.37
CA HIS A 418 -7.44 14.17 -14.86
C HIS A 418 -6.48 12.99 -15.08
N THR A 419 -6.94 11.88 -15.67
CA THR A 419 -6.07 10.73 -15.95
C THR A 419 -5.33 10.87 -17.28
N MET A 420 -4.27 10.09 -17.50
CA MET A 420 -3.64 10.00 -18.83
C MET A 420 -4.63 9.48 -19.88
N LEU A 421 -5.50 8.53 -19.53
CA LEU A 421 -6.52 8.03 -20.45
C LEU A 421 -7.55 9.11 -20.80
N GLY A 422 -8.06 9.84 -19.81
CA GLY A 422 -9.01 10.93 -20.03
C GLY A 422 -8.42 12.10 -20.82
N TRP A 423 -7.14 12.41 -20.60
CA TRP A 423 -6.41 13.38 -21.42
C TRP A 423 -6.28 12.92 -22.88
N PHE A 424 -5.83 11.68 -23.10
CA PHE A 424 -5.67 11.11 -24.44
C PHE A 424 -7.01 11.06 -25.20
N GLY A 425 -8.10 10.72 -24.51
CA GLY A 425 -9.45 10.74 -25.09
C GLY A 425 -9.90 12.13 -25.54
N ARG A 426 -9.61 13.18 -24.76
CA ARG A 426 -9.90 14.57 -25.16
C ARG A 426 -9.05 15.01 -26.36
N TRP A 427 -7.77 14.67 -26.35
CA TRP A 427 -6.86 14.95 -27.46
C TRP A 427 -7.33 14.31 -28.77
N LEU A 428 -7.70 13.02 -28.73
CA LEU A 428 -8.26 12.32 -29.90
C LEU A 428 -9.58 12.94 -30.39
N ALA A 429 -10.39 13.49 -29.48
CA ALA A 429 -11.65 14.16 -29.82
C ALA A 429 -11.45 15.58 -30.40
N GLY A 430 -10.21 16.05 -30.58
CA GLY A 430 -9.92 17.40 -31.06
C GLY A 430 -10.34 18.51 -30.09
N MET A 431 -10.60 18.17 -28.82
CA MET A 431 -10.91 19.16 -27.79
C MET A 431 -9.63 19.85 -27.37
N GLU A 432 -9.65 21.18 -27.18
CA GLU A 432 -8.53 21.90 -26.62
C GLU A 432 -8.15 21.31 -25.25
N THR A 433 -7.00 20.64 -25.20
CA THR A 433 -6.38 20.25 -23.94
C THR A 433 -5.61 21.46 -23.43
N SER A 434 -6.32 22.41 -22.81
CA SER A 434 -5.69 23.57 -22.15
C SER A 434 -4.68 23.18 -21.06
N VAL A 435 -4.70 21.92 -20.64
CA VAL A 435 -3.72 21.32 -19.73
C VAL A 435 -2.82 20.36 -20.51
N ILE A 436 -1.56 20.77 -20.70
CA ILE A 436 -0.48 19.89 -21.16
C ILE A 436 -0.24 18.87 -20.04
N PRO A 437 -0.22 17.54 -20.32
CA PRO A 437 0.10 16.55 -19.31
C PRO A 437 1.46 16.90 -18.76
N TRP A 438 1.49 17.11 -17.45
CA TRP A 438 2.73 17.40 -16.77
C TRP A 438 3.40 18.69 -17.28
N GLY A 439 2.62 19.59 -17.90
CA GLY A 439 2.98 20.98 -18.03
C GLY A 439 2.84 21.67 -16.69
N ARG A 440 3.74 22.60 -16.40
CA ARG A 440 3.65 23.44 -15.20
C ARG A 440 2.31 24.16 -15.25
N GLN A 441 1.41 23.90 -14.30
CA GLN A 441 0.21 24.72 -14.18
C GLN A 441 0.65 26.16 -13.87
N PRO A 442 0.03 27.19 -14.46
CA PRO A 442 0.16 28.55 -13.96
C PRO A 442 -0.16 28.47 -12.48
N SER A 443 0.80 28.88 -11.67
CA SER A 443 0.75 28.73 -10.23
C SER A 443 -0.60 29.25 -9.71
N LEU A 444 -1.39 28.39 -9.07
CA LEU A 444 -2.52 28.77 -8.20
C LEU A 444 -2.02 29.53 -6.94
N VAL A 445 -0.93 30.29 -7.07
CA VAL A 445 -0.18 30.96 -6.01
C VAL A 445 -0.85 32.27 -5.54
N ASP A 446 -2.04 32.58 -6.06
CA ASP A 446 -2.88 33.67 -5.56
C ASP A 446 -4.20 33.16 -4.97
N THR A 447 -4.25 31.96 -4.37
CA THR A 447 -5.37 31.65 -3.47
C THR A 447 -5.14 32.34 -2.13
N LYS A 448 -6.22 32.90 -1.59
CA LYS A 448 -6.25 33.64 -0.32
C LYS A 448 -5.55 32.90 0.83
N ASP A 449 -5.59 31.57 0.79
CA ASP A 449 -4.97 30.66 1.76
C ASP A 449 -3.44 30.70 1.76
N ASP A 450 -2.79 30.94 0.59
CA ASP A 450 -1.32 31.04 0.50
C ASP A 450 -0.84 32.40 1.04
N VAL A 451 -1.67 33.45 0.91
CA VAL A 451 -1.45 34.76 1.54
C VAL A 451 -1.64 34.68 3.06
N GLU A 452 -2.65 33.94 3.53
CA GLU A 452 -2.90 33.70 4.95
C GLU A 452 -1.82 32.82 5.59
N PHE A 453 -1.34 31.80 4.89
CA PHE A 453 -0.26 30.95 5.39
C PHE A 453 1.08 31.71 5.43
N ARG A 454 1.39 32.54 4.41
CA ARG A 454 2.56 33.42 4.44
C ARG A 454 2.46 34.50 5.51
N SER A 455 1.27 35.05 5.76
CA SER A 455 1.07 36.02 6.83
C SER A 455 1.17 35.38 8.21
N MET A 456 0.73 34.13 8.38
CA MET A 456 0.97 33.35 9.60
C MET A 456 2.45 33.03 9.83
N LEU A 457 3.19 32.66 8.78
CA LEU A 457 4.64 32.44 8.87
C LEU A 457 5.41 33.74 9.16
N GLN A 458 5.02 34.86 8.55
CA GLN A 458 5.58 36.19 8.86
C GLN A 458 5.22 36.66 10.28
N ALA A 459 4.03 36.33 10.78
CA ALA A 459 3.64 36.60 12.17
C ALA A 459 4.43 35.74 13.17
N ALA A 460 4.79 34.51 12.81
CA ALA A 460 5.64 33.64 13.62
C ALA A 460 7.10 34.14 13.68
N ASP A 461 7.65 34.64 12.57
CA ASP A 461 9.02 35.20 12.52
C ASP A 461 9.14 36.53 13.28
N THR A 462 8.09 37.35 13.28
CA THR A 462 8.06 38.64 14.01
C THR A 462 7.75 38.51 15.50
N GLY A 463 7.36 37.32 15.97
CA GLY A 463 7.07 37.04 17.38
C GLY A 463 8.27 36.57 18.23
N SER A 464 9.45 36.38 17.63
CA SER A 464 10.65 35.87 18.33
C SER A 464 11.57 36.96 18.91
N SER A 465 11.17 38.23 18.83
CA SER A 465 11.83 39.31 19.57
C SER A 465 10.93 39.83 20.70
N ARG A 466 10.85 39.08 21.81
CA ARG A 466 10.69 39.60 23.17
C ARG A 466 11.01 38.56 24.22
#